data_AF-A0A943P2B9-F1
#
_entry.id   AF-A0A943P2B9-F1
#
_cell.length_a   1.000
_cell.length_b   1.000
_cell.length_c   1.000
_cell.angle_alpha   90.00
_cell.angle_beta   90.00
_cell.angle_gamma   90.00
#
_symmetry.space_group_name_H-M   'P 1'
#
loop_
_entity.id
_entity.type
_entity.pdbx_description
1 polymer ?
#
loop_
_entity_poly.entity_id
_entity_poly.type
_entity_poly.pdbx_seq_one_letter_code
_entity_poly.pdbx_strand_id
1 'polypeptide(L)' 'MANVFYLAGFIESWGRGIEKICETCKADDLPAPEFMVNPGDIIVKFTAPEDRIVHGPGRATERVGVKVGKNG' A
#
# COMPACT_ATOMS: atom_id res chain seq x y z
N MET A 1 18.46 -3.46 2.87
CA MET A 1 17.49 -4.54 2.55
C MET A 1 16.88 -4.40 1.16
N ALA A 2 16.35 -3.25 0.72
CA ALA A 2 15.73 -3.12 -0.61
C ALA A 2 16.61 -3.49 -1.82
N ASN A 3 17.93 -3.27 -1.77
CA ASN A 3 18.84 -3.58 -2.88
C ASN A 3 18.78 -5.05 -3.33
N VAL A 4 18.63 -5.99 -2.38
CA VAL A 4 18.51 -7.42 -2.71
C VAL A 4 17.22 -7.70 -3.48
N PHE A 5 16.11 -7.09 -3.07
CA PHE A 5 14.82 -7.21 -3.75
C PHE A 5 14.84 -6.55 -5.13
N TYR A 6 15.56 -5.43 -5.28
CA TYR A 6 15.75 -4.77 -6.57
C TYR A 6 16.57 -5.64 -7.53
N LEU A 7 17.70 -6.19 -7.07
CA LEU A 7 18.55 -7.08 -7.87
C LEU A 7 17.86 -8.40 -8.22
N ALA A 8 16.99 -8.90 -7.33
CA ALA A 8 16.14 -10.06 -7.60
C ALA A 8 14.95 -9.76 -8.54
N GLY A 9 14.73 -8.48 -8.90
CA GLY A 9 13.63 -8.06 -9.77
C GLY A 9 12.25 -8.04 -9.11
N PHE A 10 12.18 -8.13 -7.78
CA PHE A 10 10.92 -8.13 -7.02
C PHE A 10 10.34 -6.73 -6.84
N ILE A 11 11.20 -5.72 -6.77
CA ILE A 11 10.80 -4.32 -6.69
C ILE A 11 11.47 -3.53 -7.79
N GLU A 12 10.83 -2.43 -8.17
CA GLU A 12 11.37 -1.49 -9.14
C GLU A 12 12.44 -0.58 -8.52
N SER A 13 13.07 0.25 -9.36
CA SER A 13 13.86 1.38 -8.86
C SER A 13 12.99 2.30 -7.99
N TRP A 14 13.61 2.84 -6.94
CA TRP A 14 12.99 3.77 -6.00
C TRP A 14 12.24 4.91 -6.69
N GLY A 15 11.14 5.35 -6.08
CA GLY A 15 10.32 6.48 -6.53
C GLY A 15 9.21 6.12 -7.54
N ARG A 16 9.45 5.17 -8.45
CA ARG A 16 8.49 4.88 -9.53
C ARG A 16 7.24 4.12 -9.11
N GLY A 17 7.34 3.32 -8.05
CA GLY A 17 6.24 2.43 -7.64
C GLY A 17 4.98 3.20 -7.27
N ILE A 18 5.10 4.27 -6.48
CA ILE A 18 3.93 5.04 -6.04
C ILE A 18 3.34 5.91 -7.16
N GLU A 19 4.19 6.44 -8.05
CA GLU A 19 3.75 7.18 -9.23
C GLU A 19 2.89 6.31 -10.14
N LYS A 20 3.35 5.09 -10.45
CA LYS A 20 2.58 4.13 -11.25
C LYS A 20 1.25 3.76 -10.63
N ILE A 21 1.22 3.59 -9.31
CA ILE A 21 -0.03 3.30 -8.59
C ILE A 21 -1.01 4.46 -8.76
N CYS A 22 -0.56 5.70 -8.55
CA CYS A 22 -1.41 6.89 -8.74
C CYS A 22 -1.88 7.05 -10.20
N GLU A 23 -0.99 6.81 -11.17
CA GLU A 23 -1.33 6.82 -12.59
C GLU A 23 -2.37 5.76 -12.94
N THR A 24 -2.27 4.56 -12.37
CA THR A 24 -3.24 3.47 -12.57
C THR A 24 -4.59 3.82 -11.98
N CYS A 25 -4.65 4.35 -10.75
CA CYS A 25 -5.90 4.84 -10.16
C CYS A 25 -6.57 5.88 -11.09
N LYS A 26 -5.78 6.82 -11.61
CA LYS A 26 -6.29 7.84 -12.54
C LYS A 26 -6.78 7.24 -13.86
N ALA A 27 -6.06 6.29 -14.44
CA ALA A 27 -6.44 5.62 -15.69
C ALA A 27 -7.75 4.82 -15.55
N ASP A 28 -8.01 4.31 -14.35
CA ASP A 28 -9.20 3.54 -13.99
C ASP A 28 -10.38 4.38 -13.47
N ASP A 29 -10.26 5.72 -13.51
CA ASP A 29 -11.24 6.67 -12.95
C ASP A 29 -11.52 6.45 -11.45
N LEU A 30 -10.49 6.02 -10.71
CA LEU A 30 -10.55 5.82 -9.26
C LEU A 30 -9.99 7.03 -8.50
N PRO A 31 -10.44 7.25 -7.26
CA PRO A 31 -9.81 8.21 -6.36
C PRO A 31 -8.31 7.93 -6.21
N ALA A 32 -7.50 8.99 -6.20
CA ALA A 32 -6.10 8.88 -5.86
C ALA A 32 -5.93 8.34 -4.42
N PRO A 33 -4.81 7.65 -4.11
CA PRO A 33 -4.57 7.13 -2.76
C PRO A 33 -4.48 8.26 -1.74
N GLU A 34 -5.04 8.05 -0.56
CA GLU A 34 -4.93 8.99 0.57
C GLU A 34 -3.66 8.66 1.37
N PHE A 35 -2.84 9.68 1.63
CA PHE A 35 -1.59 9.53 2.39
C PHE A 35 -1.71 10.18 3.76
N MET A 36 -1.39 9.41 4.80
CA MET A 36 -1.28 9.90 6.17
C MET A 36 0.13 9.62 6.68
N VAL A 37 0.88 10.69 6.96
CA VAL A 37 2.25 10.61 7.47
C VAL A 37 2.23 10.88 8.96
N ASN A 38 2.63 9.88 9.74
CA ASN A 38 2.79 9.96 11.18
C ASN A 38 4.29 9.87 11.53
N PRO A 39 4.72 10.33 12.71
CA PRO A 39 6.09 10.09 13.15
C PRO A 39 6.38 8.59 13.24
N GLY A 40 7.23 8.09 12.34
CA GLY A 40 7.63 6.69 12.28
C GLY A 40 6.84 5.80 11.32
N ASP A 41 5.69 6.26 10.81
CA ASP A 41 4.83 5.46 9.93
C ASP A 41 4.21 6.29 8.80
N ILE A 42 3.91 5.61 7.70
CA ILE A 42 3.10 6.13 6.61
C ILE A 42 1.96 5.15 6.32
N ILE A 43 0.74 5.67 6.23
CA ILE A 43 -0.44 4.91 5.85
C ILE A 43 -0.87 5.40 4.47
N VAL A 44 -1.12 4.45 3.58
CA VAL A 44 -1.67 4.70 2.24
C VAL A 44 -2.98 3.96 2.13
N LYS A 45 -4.07 4.69 1.92
CA LYS A 45 -5.43 4.13 1.83
C LYS A 45 -5.92 4.17 0.39
N PHE A 46 -6.46 3.04 -0.05
CA PHE A 46 -7.06 2.84 -1.37
C PHE A 46 -8.55 2.61 -1.23
N THR A 47 -9.33 3.18 -2.15
CA THR A 47 -10.76 2.95 -2.22
C THR A 47 -11.07 2.13 -3.47
N ALA A 48 -11.66 0.95 -3.28
CA ALA A 48 -12.16 0.14 -4.38
C ALA A 48 -13.64 0.48 -4.65
N PRO A 49 -14.07 0.53 -5.92
CA PRO A 49 -15.47 0.69 -6.25
C PRO A 49 -16.24 -0.62 -5.96
N GLU A 50 -17.55 -0.51 -5.72
CA GLU A 50 -18.38 -1.63 -5.25
C GLU A 50 -18.37 -2.84 -6.20
N ASP A 51 -18.31 -2.58 -7.52
CA ASP A 51 -18.26 -3.60 -8.57
C ASP A 51 -16.94 -4.40 -8.59
N ARG A 52 -15.89 -3.88 -7.93
CA ARG A 52 -14.56 -4.53 -7.84
C ARG A 52 -14.32 -5.17 -6.46
N ILE A 53 -15.31 -5.14 -5.57
CA ILE A 53 -15.21 -5.84 -4.28
C ILE A 53 -15.45 -7.34 -4.51
N VAL A 54 -14.39 -8.14 -4.43
CA VAL A 54 -14.52 -9.60 -4.46
C VAL A 54 -14.95 -10.08 -3.08
N HIS A 55 -16.18 -10.56 -2.97
CA HIS A 55 -16.66 -11.24 -1.76
C HIS A 55 -16.04 -12.65 -1.65
N GLY A 56 -14.81 -12.74 -1.14
CA GLY A 56 -14.23 -14.00 -0.67
C GLY A 56 -14.89 -14.48 0.64
N PRO A 57 -14.69 -15.75 1.08
CA PRO A 57 -15.11 -16.19 2.41
C PRO A 57 -14.48 -15.24 3.44
N GLY A 58 -15.33 -14.51 4.16
CA GLY A 58 -14.96 -13.25 4.79
C GLY A 58 -13.79 -13.33 5.76
N ARG A 59 -12.80 -12.45 5.55
CA ARG A 59 -12.14 -11.58 6.54
C ARG A 59 -10.89 -10.93 5.92
N ALA A 60 -11.07 -9.77 5.28
CA ALA A 60 -10.00 -8.78 5.24
C ALA A 60 -10.14 -7.91 6.49
N THR A 61 -9.82 -8.45 7.68
CA THR A 61 -9.66 -7.61 8.85
C THR A 61 -8.34 -6.87 8.71
N GLU A 62 -8.45 -5.56 8.55
CA GLU A 62 -7.46 -4.56 8.93
C GLU A 62 -6.64 -5.02 10.14
N ARG A 63 -5.40 -5.46 9.88
CA ARG A 63 -4.38 -5.73 10.89
C ARG A 63 -3.05 -5.22 10.37
N VAL A 64 -2.93 -3.90 10.20
CA VAL A 64 -1.63 -3.24 10.15
C VAL A 64 -1.51 -2.44 11.43
N GLY A 65 -0.94 -3.09 12.44
CA GLY A 65 -0.69 -2.53 13.76
C GLY A 65 0.32 -3.42 14.46
N VAL A 66 1.55 -3.49 13.95
CA VAL A 66 2.66 -4.12 14.67
C VAL A 66 3.05 -3.17 15.79
N LYS A 67 2.51 -3.38 17.00
CA LYS A 67 3.07 -2.80 18.22
C LYS A 67 4.40 -3.50 18.50
N VAL A 68 5.53 -2.83 18.20
CA VAL A 68 6.81 -3.15 18.86
C VAL A 68 6.80 -2.48 20.22
N GLY A 69 6.51 -3.28 21.26
CA GLY A 69 6.83 -2.91 22.63
C GLY A 69 8.35 -2.99 22.82
N LYS A 70 8.97 -1.88 23.22
CA LYS A 70 10.30 -1.90 23.82
C LYS A 70 10.13 -1.90 25.34
N ASN A 71 10.57 -2.99 25.96
CA ASN A 71 10.86 -3.03 27.39
C ASN A 71 11.99 -2.04 27.71
N GLY A 72 11.83 -1.33 28.83
CA GLY A 72 12.80 -0.46 29.48
C GLY A 72 12.17 0.14 30.71
#